data_AF-A0A943PZV8-F1
#
_entry.id   AF-A0A943PZV8-F1
#
_cell.length_a   1.000
_cell.length_b   1.000
_cell.length_c   1.000
_cell.angle_alpha   90.00
_cell.angle_beta   90.00
_cell.angle_gamma   90.00
#
_symmetry.space_group_name_H-M   'P 1'
#
loop_
_entity.id
_entity.type
_entity.pdbx_description
1 polymer ?
#
loop_
_entity_poly.entity_id
_entity_poly.type
_entity_poly.pdbx_seq_one_letter_code
_entity_poly.pdbx_strand_id
1 'polypeptide(L)'
;MIIHPITGRFTLAPGIQQTNSTKKYAASDKSAKNITTLPFAYNDISFGKNLNYRDFLISMRKVYKNKSIKNVVLSTIGDKKNYLGSGFSADVYTIPGIENYLIRIERKHFSPNNFAQTPILSEPQNELAPNFGQYVATNNQGFFITKKVIGESHSLPNWAEKIKGVEYGTDTITHKNAKLIADKVIMLADMPQQSFDELAENIQKLNLHTDCEIDIMNPNNLIVDNANKKINIIDLWYHHSENGSTAPFNGIDSMINLMLDPLTHTKVYDQLSISDKDIFKKASENIIKKVLVAGDKAGLERTNKNAMIIYSDFDKNAGLNFATQAYSEFAQMYSNIL
;
A
#
# COMPACT_ATOMS: atom_id res chain seq x y z
N MET A 1 -10.74 17.78 30.45
CA MET A 1 -10.11 18.54 29.35
C MET A 1 -10.66 17.96 28.05
N ILE A 2 -11.46 18.75 27.34
CA ILE A 2 -12.22 18.32 26.16
C ILE A 2 -11.25 18.21 24.99
N ILE A 3 -11.12 17.03 24.39
CA ILE A 3 -10.29 16.78 23.21
C ILE A 3 -11.24 16.66 22.02
N HIS A 4 -11.11 17.59 21.07
CA HIS A 4 -11.84 17.57 19.81
C HIS A 4 -11.36 16.41 18.92
N PRO A 5 -12.28 15.58 18.39
CA PRO A 5 -11.94 14.61 17.36
C PRO A 5 -11.84 15.31 15.99
N ILE A 6 -10.66 15.29 15.39
CA ILE A 6 -10.48 15.65 13.98
C ILE A 6 -11.24 14.61 13.16
N THR A 7 -12.41 15.01 12.66
CA THR A 7 -13.23 14.25 11.73
C THR A 7 -13.13 14.96 10.38
N GLY A 8 -12.39 14.36 9.45
CA GLY A 8 -12.53 14.68 8.04
C GLY A 8 -13.86 14.12 7.55
N ARG A 9 -14.95 14.85 7.78
CA ARG A 9 -16.20 14.69 7.04
C ARG A 9 -16.09 15.55 5.78
N PHE A 10 -16.04 14.93 4.61
CA PHE A 10 -16.55 15.58 3.41
C PHE A 10 -18.07 15.41 3.41
N THR A 11 -18.77 16.38 4.00
CA THR A 11 -20.19 16.61 3.71
C THR A 11 -20.28 17.28 2.34
N LEU A 12 -20.79 16.57 1.34
CA LEU A 12 -21.31 17.17 0.11
C LEU A 12 -22.42 18.14 0.53
N ALA A 13 -22.23 19.44 0.29
CA ALA A 13 -23.31 20.41 0.39
C ALA A 13 -24.36 20.10 -0.69
N PRO A 14 -25.67 20.18 -0.38
CA PRO A 14 -26.73 19.84 -1.30
C PRO A 14 -26.95 20.96 -2.31
N GLY A 15 -26.99 20.61 -3.59
CA GLY A 15 -27.58 21.46 -4.62
C GLY A 15 -26.68 21.75 -5.81
N ILE A 16 -26.40 20.75 -6.64
CA ILE A 16 -26.35 20.94 -8.10
C ILE A 16 -27.05 19.71 -8.72
N GLN A 17 -28.06 19.98 -9.54
CA GLN A 17 -28.89 18.99 -10.20
C GLN A 17 -28.05 17.99 -11.01
N GLN A 18 -28.43 16.71 -10.93
CA GLN A 18 -28.06 15.70 -11.91
C GLN A 18 -28.41 16.19 -13.32
N THR A 19 -27.39 16.40 -14.15
CA THR A 19 -27.56 16.33 -15.60
C THR A 19 -26.96 15.02 -16.08
N ASN A 20 -27.85 14.11 -16.48
CA ASN A 20 -27.52 12.93 -17.25
C ASN A 20 -26.69 13.31 -18.48
N SER A 21 -25.47 12.80 -18.60
CA SER A 21 -24.77 12.75 -19.89
C SER A 21 -24.08 11.41 -20.09
N THR A 22 -24.89 10.38 -20.32
CA THR A 22 -24.52 9.30 -21.25
C THR A 22 -24.38 9.91 -22.64
N LYS A 23 -23.14 10.17 -23.10
CA LYS A 23 -22.78 10.14 -24.54
C LYS A 23 -21.28 10.41 -24.77
N LYS A 24 -20.68 9.45 -25.47
CA LYS A 24 -19.63 9.59 -26.50
C LYS A 24 -18.32 10.27 -26.11
N TYR A 25 -17.28 9.46 -25.98
CA TYR A 25 -15.97 9.80 -26.54
C TYR A 25 -15.66 8.85 -27.70
N ALA A 26 -16.12 9.25 -28.88
CA ALA A 26 -15.46 8.91 -30.12
C ALA A 26 -14.31 9.89 -30.31
N ALA A 27 -13.19 9.39 -30.82
CA ALA A 27 -11.92 10.06 -31.00
C ALA A 27 -12.01 11.43 -31.70
N SER A 28 -11.23 12.39 -31.21
CA SER A 28 -10.33 13.19 -32.05
C SER A 28 -9.45 14.05 -31.15
N ASP A 29 -8.18 13.70 -30.99
CA ASP A 29 -7.20 14.74 -30.73
C ASP A 29 -5.99 14.57 -31.66
N LYS A 30 -5.83 15.57 -32.52
CA LYS A 30 -4.77 15.68 -33.52
C LYS A 30 -3.60 16.43 -32.87
N SER A 31 -2.81 15.73 -32.06
CA SER A 31 -1.44 16.12 -31.77
C SER A 31 -0.60 14.90 -31.37
N ALA A 32 -0.58 13.89 -32.25
CA ALA A 32 0.41 12.83 -32.17
C ALA A 32 1.79 13.42 -32.52
N LYS A 33 2.50 13.94 -31.51
CA LYS A 33 3.96 14.01 -31.59
C LYS A 33 4.47 12.58 -31.60
N ASN A 34 5.26 12.25 -32.61
CA ASN A 34 5.90 10.96 -32.82
C ASN A 34 6.53 10.41 -31.53
N ILE A 35 5.78 9.57 -30.82
CA ILE A 35 6.35 8.62 -29.87
C ILE A 35 6.81 7.46 -30.74
N THR A 36 8.11 7.42 -31.00
CA THR A 36 8.80 6.24 -31.51
C THR A 36 8.42 5.07 -30.60
N THR A 37 7.51 4.23 -31.08
CA THR A 37 7.11 2.98 -30.45
C THR A 37 8.34 2.09 -30.37
N LEU A 38 8.94 1.99 -29.19
CA LEU A 38 9.82 0.88 -28.86
C LEU A 38 8.99 -0.40 -28.95
N PRO A 39 9.45 -1.44 -29.67
CA PRO A 39 8.71 -2.67 -29.81
C PRO A 39 8.84 -3.48 -28.52
N PHE A 40 8.01 -3.17 -27.52
CA PHE A 40 7.77 -4.10 -26.43
C PHE A 40 6.84 -5.19 -26.96
N ALA A 41 7.41 -6.37 -27.18
CA ALA A 41 6.68 -7.58 -27.53
C ALA A 41 5.70 -7.91 -26.39
N TYR A 42 4.43 -7.62 -26.62
CA TYR A 42 3.31 -7.86 -25.71
C TYR A 42 2.87 -9.34 -25.68
N ASN A 43 3.82 -10.27 -25.82
CA ASN A 43 3.51 -11.69 -25.91
C ASN A 43 3.88 -12.40 -24.60
N ASP A 44 2.86 -12.98 -23.98
CA ASP A 44 2.87 -13.95 -22.87
C ASP A 44 3.15 -13.44 -21.45
N ILE A 45 2.43 -12.40 -21.02
CA ILE A 45 2.25 -12.15 -19.58
C ILE A 45 1.00 -12.89 -19.12
N SER A 46 1.17 -14.02 -18.42
CA SER A 46 0.06 -14.68 -17.74
C SER A 46 -0.52 -13.73 -16.68
N PHE A 47 -1.74 -13.27 -16.87
CA PHE A 47 -2.48 -12.65 -15.79
C PHE A 47 -2.71 -13.75 -14.74
N GLY A 48 -2.24 -13.54 -13.51
CA GLY A 48 -2.70 -14.35 -12.39
C GLY A 48 -4.22 -14.38 -12.36
N LYS A 49 -4.82 -15.44 -11.80
CA LYS A 49 -6.29 -15.61 -11.73
C LYS A 49 -6.98 -14.28 -11.41
N ASN A 50 -7.86 -13.78 -12.29
CA ASN A 50 -8.59 -12.52 -12.09
C ASN A 50 -9.52 -12.63 -10.88
N LEU A 51 -9.01 -12.36 -9.68
CA LEU A 51 -9.78 -12.40 -8.45
C LEU A 51 -10.84 -11.29 -8.49
N ASN A 52 -12.11 -11.69 -8.42
CA ASN A 52 -13.27 -10.79 -8.43
C ASN A 52 -14.38 -11.32 -7.51
N TYR A 53 -15.48 -10.58 -7.39
CA TYR A 53 -16.58 -10.98 -6.51
C TYR A 53 -17.22 -12.31 -6.89
N ARG A 54 -17.35 -12.59 -8.19
CA ARG A 54 -17.91 -13.86 -8.69
C ARG A 54 -17.05 -15.05 -8.27
N ASP A 55 -15.73 -14.92 -8.39
CA ASP A 55 -14.78 -15.94 -7.92
C ASP A 55 -14.89 -16.17 -6.41
N PHE A 56 -15.04 -15.10 -5.63
CA PHE A 56 -15.31 -15.22 -4.19
C PHE A 56 -16.61 -16.01 -3.93
N LEU A 57 -17.70 -15.70 -4.63
CA LEU A 57 -18.97 -16.43 -4.48
C LEU A 57 -18.85 -17.91 -4.85
N ILE A 58 -18.06 -18.25 -5.88
CA ILE A 58 -17.77 -19.65 -6.25
C ILE A 58 -17.03 -20.35 -5.11
N SER A 59 -15.98 -19.74 -4.56
CA SER A 59 -15.25 -20.27 -3.40
C SER A 59 -16.15 -20.44 -2.18
N MET A 60 -17.02 -19.46 -1.90
CA MET A 60 -18.00 -19.53 -0.81
C MET A 60 -18.94 -20.72 -0.97
N ARG A 61 -19.50 -20.95 -2.16
CA ARG A 61 -20.37 -22.10 -2.42
C ARG A 61 -19.62 -23.42 -2.31
N LYS A 62 -18.37 -23.50 -2.78
CA LYS A 62 -17.55 -24.72 -2.70
C LYS A 62 -17.25 -25.12 -1.25
N VAL A 63 -16.90 -24.16 -0.40
CA VAL A 63 -16.45 -24.42 0.98
C VAL A 63 -17.63 -24.46 1.97
N TYR A 64 -18.55 -23.50 1.85
CA TYR A 64 -19.62 -23.30 2.82
C TYR A 64 -21.01 -23.65 2.31
N LYS A 65 -21.12 -24.21 1.09
CA LYS A 65 -22.38 -24.65 0.47
C LYS A 65 -23.41 -23.53 0.42
N ASN A 66 -24.52 -23.68 1.15
CA ASN A 66 -25.64 -22.75 1.16
C ASN A 66 -25.61 -21.76 2.34
N LYS A 67 -24.52 -21.71 3.13
CA LYS A 67 -24.41 -20.72 4.20
C LYS A 67 -24.36 -19.31 3.62
N SER A 68 -25.06 -18.38 4.27
CA SER A 68 -25.00 -16.97 3.89
C SER A 68 -23.60 -16.39 4.16
N ILE A 69 -23.17 -15.44 3.33
CA ILE A 69 -21.90 -14.72 3.51
C ILE A 69 -21.85 -14.09 4.91
N LYS A 70 -22.95 -13.48 5.35
CA LYS A 70 -23.05 -12.84 6.67
C LYS A 70 -22.76 -13.81 7.82
N ASN A 71 -23.34 -15.01 7.78
CA ASN A 71 -23.11 -16.02 8.83
C ASN A 71 -21.65 -16.49 8.83
N VAL A 72 -21.08 -16.71 7.64
CA VAL A 72 -19.66 -17.08 7.53
C VAL A 72 -18.77 -15.97 8.09
N VAL A 73 -18.98 -14.72 7.71
CA VAL A 73 -18.22 -13.57 8.21
C VAL A 73 -18.32 -13.44 9.72
N LEU A 74 -19.53 -13.41 10.29
CA LEU A 74 -19.72 -13.29 11.74
C LEU A 74 -19.08 -14.44 12.52
N SER A 75 -19.18 -15.68 12.02
CA SER A 75 -18.51 -16.82 12.65
C SER A 75 -16.99 -16.75 12.51
N THR A 76 -16.48 -16.22 11.40
CA THR A 76 -15.05 -16.12 11.13
C THR A 76 -14.39 -15.09 12.03
N ILE A 77 -14.97 -13.88 12.12
CA ILE A 77 -14.41 -12.79 12.96
C ILE A 77 -14.58 -13.06 14.46
N GLY A 78 -15.54 -13.92 14.84
CA GLY A 78 -15.75 -14.33 16.23
C GLY A 78 -14.75 -15.37 16.74
N ASP A 79 -14.03 -16.06 15.84
CA ASP A 79 -13.00 -17.04 16.20
C ASP A 79 -11.60 -16.42 16.09
N LYS A 80 -10.92 -16.32 17.23
CA LYS A 80 -9.56 -15.76 17.34
C LYS A 80 -8.53 -16.49 16.48
N LYS A 81 -8.76 -17.76 16.12
CA LYS A 81 -7.84 -18.51 15.24
C LYS A 81 -7.77 -17.96 13.82
N ASN A 82 -8.80 -17.22 13.40
CA ASN A 82 -8.86 -16.64 12.06
C ASN A 82 -8.25 -15.24 12.00
N TYR A 83 -7.91 -14.64 13.14
CA TYR A 83 -7.31 -13.32 13.19
C TYR A 83 -5.87 -13.36 12.67
N LEU A 84 -5.57 -12.53 11.67
CA LEU A 84 -4.23 -12.42 11.08
C LEU A 84 -3.45 -11.24 11.66
N GLY A 85 -4.13 -10.15 12.00
CA GLY A 85 -3.46 -8.95 12.49
C GLY A 85 -4.30 -7.69 12.40
N SER A 86 -3.68 -6.60 12.84
CA SER A 86 -4.24 -5.25 12.86
C SER A 86 -3.37 -4.31 12.05
N GLY A 87 -3.99 -3.53 11.16
CA GLY A 87 -3.41 -2.29 10.67
C GLY A 87 -3.79 -1.11 11.58
N PHE A 88 -3.58 0.12 11.08
CA PHE A 88 -3.88 1.34 11.83
C PHE A 88 -5.35 1.44 12.28
N SER A 89 -6.28 1.17 11.36
CA SER A 89 -7.73 1.34 11.58
C SER A 89 -8.54 0.06 11.40
N ALA A 90 -7.92 -1.03 10.98
CA ALA A 90 -8.63 -2.24 10.57
C ALA A 90 -8.01 -3.53 11.14
N ASP A 91 -8.88 -4.51 11.38
CA ASP A 91 -8.54 -5.89 11.70
C ASP A 91 -8.69 -6.75 10.44
N VAL A 92 -7.81 -7.75 10.28
CA VAL A 92 -7.81 -8.64 9.12
C VAL A 92 -7.92 -10.09 9.57
N TYR A 93 -8.75 -10.86 8.86
CA TYR A 93 -9.04 -12.26 9.16
C TYR A 93 -8.89 -13.13 7.91
N THR A 94 -8.36 -14.34 8.10
CA THR A 94 -8.44 -15.40 7.09
C THR A 94 -9.86 -15.96 7.03
N ILE A 95 -10.26 -16.48 5.87
CA ILE A 95 -11.53 -17.17 5.68
C ILE A 95 -11.23 -18.67 5.55
N PRO A 96 -11.59 -19.51 6.55
CA PRO A 96 -11.26 -20.94 6.53
C PRO A 96 -11.62 -21.64 5.21
N GLY A 97 -10.62 -22.20 4.52
CA GLY A 97 -10.81 -22.89 3.24
C GLY A 97 -10.93 -21.99 2.00
N ILE A 98 -10.89 -20.67 2.15
CA ILE A 98 -10.84 -19.72 1.03
C ILE A 98 -9.51 -18.95 1.08
N GLU A 99 -8.55 -19.37 0.27
CA GLU A 99 -7.16 -18.91 0.38
C GLU A 99 -6.90 -17.54 -0.26
N ASN A 100 -7.65 -17.18 -1.30
CA ASN A 100 -7.36 -15.98 -2.11
C ASN A 100 -8.02 -14.70 -1.59
N TYR A 101 -8.79 -14.78 -0.51
CA TYR A 101 -9.56 -13.67 0.03
C TYR A 101 -9.42 -13.56 1.54
N LEU A 102 -9.52 -12.34 2.04
CA LEU A 102 -9.50 -12.00 3.46
C LEU A 102 -10.74 -11.19 3.82
N ILE A 103 -11.09 -11.19 5.10
CA ILE A 103 -12.05 -10.23 5.66
C ILE A 103 -11.26 -9.08 6.28
N ARG A 104 -11.54 -7.84 5.87
CA ARG A 104 -11.02 -6.62 6.50
C ARG A 104 -12.17 -5.90 7.19
N ILE A 105 -11.99 -5.59 8.47
CA ILE A 105 -12.97 -4.91 9.33
C ILE A 105 -12.40 -3.59 9.80
N GLU A 106 -13.01 -2.47 9.43
CA GLU A 106 -12.63 -1.15 9.96
C GLU A 106 -13.31 -0.91 11.31
N ARG A 107 -12.50 -0.85 12.37
CA ARG A 107 -12.95 -0.83 13.78
C ARG A 107 -13.92 0.30 14.10
N LYS A 108 -13.75 1.45 13.45
CA LYS A 108 -14.58 2.64 13.69
C LYS A 108 -15.98 2.53 13.07
N HIS A 109 -16.12 1.75 12.00
CA HIS A 109 -17.32 1.77 11.14
C HIS A 109 -18.12 0.48 11.22
N PHE A 110 -17.48 -0.63 11.57
CA PHE A 110 -18.12 -1.93 11.64
C PHE A 110 -18.86 -2.14 12.96
N SER A 111 -20.08 -2.68 12.86
CA SER A 111 -20.83 -3.21 13.99
C SER A 111 -21.54 -4.50 13.55
N PRO A 112 -21.45 -5.61 14.30
CA PRO A 112 -22.11 -6.87 13.94
C PRO A 112 -23.62 -6.73 13.71
N ASN A 113 -24.30 -5.94 14.54
CA ASN A 113 -25.75 -5.72 14.43
C ASN A 113 -26.10 -4.98 13.14
N ASN A 114 -25.31 -3.96 12.80
CA ASN A 114 -25.51 -3.19 11.58
C ASN A 114 -25.17 -4.04 10.34
N PHE A 115 -24.04 -4.76 10.37
CA PHE A 115 -23.63 -5.68 9.31
C PHE A 115 -24.68 -6.75 8.99
N ALA A 116 -25.36 -7.29 10.02
CA ALA A 116 -26.43 -8.26 9.82
C ALA A 116 -27.58 -7.71 8.96
N GLN A 117 -27.81 -6.40 8.96
CA GLN A 117 -28.91 -5.74 8.25
C GLN A 117 -28.46 -5.12 6.92
N THR A 118 -27.22 -4.65 6.82
CA THR A 118 -26.72 -3.93 5.64
C THR A 118 -26.43 -4.88 4.46
N PRO A 119 -26.86 -4.56 3.22
CA PRO A 119 -26.51 -5.33 2.04
C PRO A 119 -25.00 -5.38 1.79
N ILE A 120 -24.52 -6.49 1.22
CA ILE A 120 -23.16 -6.60 0.70
C ILE A 120 -23.22 -6.32 -0.79
N LEU A 121 -22.40 -5.37 -1.23
CA LEU A 121 -22.28 -4.91 -2.60
C LEU A 121 -21.00 -5.48 -3.21
N SER A 122 -21.04 -5.80 -4.50
CA SER A 122 -19.85 -6.14 -5.28
C SER A 122 -19.12 -4.86 -5.68
N GLU A 123 -17.79 -4.87 -5.63
CA GLU A 123 -16.97 -3.78 -6.15
C GLU A 123 -16.45 -4.11 -7.56
N PRO A 124 -16.65 -3.23 -8.56
CA PRO A 124 -16.02 -3.37 -9.87
C PRO A 124 -14.50 -3.49 -9.74
N GLN A 125 -13.90 -4.38 -10.53
CA GLN A 125 -12.46 -4.61 -10.52
C GLN A 125 -11.86 -4.17 -11.85
N ASN A 126 -10.72 -3.48 -11.79
CA ASN A 126 -9.86 -3.36 -12.96
C ASN A 126 -8.98 -4.61 -13.06
N GLU A 127 -9.28 -5.48 -14.02
CA GLU A 127 -8.55 -6.74 -14.21
C GLU A 127 -7.12 -6.54 -14.76
N LEU A 128 -6.82 -5.35 -15.30
CA LEU A 128 -5.47 -4.98 -15.76
C LEU A 128 -4.60 -4.44 -14.62
N ALA A 129 -5.21 -4.05 -13.50
CA ALA A 129 -4.48 -3.57 -12.34
C ALA A 129 -3.93 -4.75 -11.51
N PRO A 130 -2.67 -4.69 -11.03
CA PRO A 130 -2.13 -5.71 -10.16
C PRO A 130 -2.94 -5.88 -8.87
N ASN A 131 -2.86 -7.06 -8.27
CA ASN A 131 -3.43 -7.30 -6.95
C ASN A 131 -2.60 -6.62 -5.87
N PHE A 132 -3.10 -5.50 -5.35
CA PHE A 132 -2.57 -4.79 -4.19
C PHE A 132 -3.57 -4.80 -3.03
N GLY A 133 -4.30 -5.91 -2.89
CA GLY A 133 -5.25 -6.10 -1.80
C GLY A 133 -6.58 -5.37 -1.98
N GLN A 134 -6.95 -5.03 -3.21
CA GLN A 134 -8.22 -4.33 -3.49
C GLN A 134 -9.41 -5.17 -3.01
N TYR A 135 -10.43 -4.49 -2.49
CA TYR A 135 -11.66 -5.16 -2.08
C TYR A 135 -12.52 -5.51 -3.28
N VAL A 136 -13.15 -6.69 -3.23
CA VAL A 136 -14.10 -7.19 -4.25
C VAL A 136 -15.54 -7.09 -3.75
N ALA A 137 -15.74 -6.85 -2.46
CA ALA A 137 -17.05 -6.61 -1.87
C ALA A 137 -16.95 -5.71 -0.65
N THR A 138 -17.99 -4.92 -0.41
CA THR A 138 -18.12 -4.06 0.76
C THR A 138 -19.59 -3.90 1.16
N ASN A 139 -19.85 -3.46 2.38
CA ASN A 139 -21.17 -2.98 2.79
C ASN A 139 -21.19 -1.44 2.99
N ASN A 140 -20.11 -0.74 2.64
CA ASN A 140 -19.88 0.68 2.90
C ASN A 140 -19.99 1.09 4.38
N GLN A 141 -19.87 0.12 5.29
CA GLN A 141 -19.98 0.29 6.74
C GLN A 141 -18.93 -0.56 7.45
N GLY A 142 -17.68 -0.40 7.02
CA GLY A 142 -16.50 -0.99 7.66
C GLY A 142 -16.29 -2.49 7.44
N PHE A 143 -17.02 -3.14 6.53
CA PHE A 143 -16.74 -4.53 6.13
C PHE A 143 -16.28 -4.59 4.68
N PHE A 144 -15.22 -5.36 4.45
CA PHE A 144 -14.67 -5.61 3.12
C PHE A 144 -14.26 -7.09 2.96
N ILE A 145 -14.47 -7.63 1.77
CA ILE A 145 -13.75 -8.83 1.29
C ILE A 145 -12.62 -8.35 0.39
N THR A 146 -11.39 -8.57 0.80
CA THR A 146 -10.18 -8.14 0.08
C THR A 146 -9.49 -9.30 -0.58
N LYS A 147 -8.86 -9.05 -1.73
CA LYS A 147 -7.93 -10.01 -2.32
C LYS A 147 -6.76 -10.21 -1.36
N LYS A 148 -6.34 -11.47 -1.18
CA LYS A 148 -5.18 -11.78 -0.35
C LYS A 148 -3.91 -11.40 -1.09
N VAL A 149 -3.01 -10.71 -0.40
CA VAL A 149 -1.59 -10.60 -0.77
C VAL A 149 -0.80 -11.49 0.18
N ILE A 150 0.13 -12.28 -0.37
CA ILE A 150 0.91 -13.25 0.39
C ILE A 150 2.22 -12.60 0.84
N GLY A 151 2.59 -12.82 2.10
CA GLY A 151 3.85 -12.40 2.70
C GLY A 151 3.66 -11.77 4.09
N GLU A 152 4.72 -11.15 4.59
CA GLU A 152 4.75 -10.47 5.88
C GLU A 152 5.07 -8.98 5.70
N SER A 153 4.54 -8.13 6.59
CA SER A 153 4.86 -6.71 6.57
C SER A 153 6.35 -6.43 6.80
N HIS A 154 6.88 -5.43 6.10
CA HIS A 154 8.30 -5.07 6.09
C HIS A 154 8.76 -4.18 7.26
N SER A 155 7.89 -3.85 8.22
CA SER A 155 8.27 -3.01 9.35
C SER A 155 7.86 -3.62 10.69
N LEU A 156 7.83 -2.79 11.73
CA LEU A 156 7.45 -3.17 13.09
C LEU A 156 5.95 -3.48 13.16
N PRO A 157 5.52 -4.53 13.89
CA PRO A 157 4.10 -4.83 14.09
C PRO A 157 3.29 -3.68 14.70
N ASN A 158 3.92 -2.81 15.50
CA ASN A 158 3.31 -1.63 16.10
C ASN A 158 3.89 -0.31 15.57
N TRP A 159 4.34 -0.29 14.30
CA TRP A 159 4.95 0.87 13.67
C TRP A 159 4.15 2.16 13.88
N ALA A 160 2.82 2.12 13.75
CA ALA A 160 2.00 3.33 13.92
C ALA A 160 2.02 3.91 15.35
N GLU A 161 2.15 3.07 16.38
CA GLU A 161 2.34 3.54 17.75
C GLU A 161 3.73 4.16 17.93
N LYS A 162 4.73 3.56 17.28
CA LYS A 162 6.11 4.03 17.33
C LYS A 162 6.29 5.39 16.66
N ILE A 163 5.70 5.57 15.48
CA ILE A 163 5.71 6.86 14.78
C ILE A 163 5.02 7.93 15.59
N LYS A 164 3.85 7.68 16.19
CA LYS A 164 3.24 8.64 17.12
C LYS A 164 4.18 9.06 18.25
N GLY A 165 4.87 8.10 18.86
CA GLY A 165 5.85 8.43 19.88
C GLY A 165 7.01 9.28 19.36
N VAL A 166 7.48 9.03 18.13
CA VAL A 166 8.49 9.83 17.47
C VAL A 166 7.97 11.25 17.15
N GLU A 167 6.75 11.38 16.63
CA GLU A 167 6.05 12.66 16.39
C GLU A 167 6.02 13.52 17.65
N TYR A 168 5.75 12.92 18.82
CA TYR A 168 5.74 13.60 20.13
C TYR A 168 7.14 13.78 20.76
N GLY A 169 8.23 13.48 20.04
CA GLY A 169 9.60 13.69 20.50
C GLY A 169 10.07 12.72 21.58
N THR A 170 9.39 11.59 21.79
CA THR A 170 9.74 10.61 22.83
C THR A 170 10.73 9.52 22.37
N ASP A 171 11.15 9.59 21.10
CA ASP A 171 12.08 8.67 20.43
C ASP A 171 11.91 7.19 20.82
N THR A 172 10.83 6.57 20.37
CA THR A 172 10.41 5.24 20.83
C THR A 172 11.11 4.07 20.15
N ILE A 173 12.06 4.35 19.26
CA ILE A 173 12.85 3.35 18.54
C ILE A 173 14.00 2.89 19.43
N THR A 174 13.91 1.66 19.94
CA THR A 174 14.95 1.06 20.77
C THR A 174 15.96 0.29 19.91
N HIS A 175 17.12 -0.05 20.47
CA HIS A 175 18.08 -0.96 19.83
C HIS A 175 17.44 -2.27 19.32
N LYS A 176 16.50 -2.85 20.09
CA LYS A 176 15.78 -4.07 19.68
C LYS A 176 14.93 -3.83 18.42
N ASN A 177 14.24 -2.69 18.35
CA ASN A 177 13.44 -2.33 17.18
C ASN A 177 14.35 -2.08 15.96
N ALA A 178 15.46 -1.37 16.18
CA ALA A 178 16.44 -1.07 15.15
C ALA A 178 17.03 -2.35 14.56
N LYS A 179 17.37 -3.34 15.41
CA LYS A 179 17.82 -4.67 14.96
C LYS A 179 16.78 -5.38 14.11
N LEU A 180 15.52 -5.40 14.54
CA LEU A 180 14.45 -6.03 13.77
C LEU A 180 14.25 -5.38 12.39
N ILE A 181 14.30 -4.05 12.32
CA ILE A 181 14.21 -3.33 11.04
C ILE A 181 15.44 -3.61 10.18
N ALA A 182 16.65 -3.58 10.76
CA ALA A 182 17.88 -3.86 10.04
C ALA A 182 17.88 -5.27 9.43
N ASP A 183 17.44 -6.29 10.17
CA ASP A 183 17.32 -7.66 9.66
C ASP A 183 16.36 -7.74 8.46
N LYS A 184 15.24 -6.99 8.50
CA LYS A 184 14.30 -6.90 7.38
C LYS A 184 14.92 -6.22 6.16
N VAL A 185 15.65 -5.11 6.35
CA VAL A 185 16.37 -4.40 5.27
C VAL A 185 17.46 -5.28 4.66
N ILE A 186 18.24 -6.00 5.47
CA ILE A 186 19.25 -6.95 4.98
C ILE A 186 18.59 -8.06 4.17
N MET A 187 17.51 -8.66 4.68
CA MET A 187 16.76 -9.69 3.96
C MET A 187 16.24 -9.20 2.60
N LEU A 188 15.70 -7.97 2.55
CA LEU A 188 15.22 -7.37 1.32
C LEU A 188 16.38 -7.10 0.34
N ALA A 189 17.54 -6.64 0.85
CA ALA A 189 18.74 -6.45 0.06
C ALA A 189 19.27 -7.77 -0.54
N ASP A 190 19.03 -8.92 0.11
CA ASP A 190 19.40 -10.25 -0.39
C ASP A 190 18.41 -10.83 -1.41
N MET A 191 17.24 -10.21 -1.62
CA MET A 191 16.31 -10.64 -2.67
C MET A 191 16.92 -10.46 -4.07
N PRO A 192 16.64 -11.35 -5.04
CA PRO A 192 17.20 -11.24 -6.38
C PRO A 192 16.67 -9.99 -7.10
N GLN A 193 17.43 -9.46 -8.08
CA GLN A 193 17.01 -8.31 -8.90
C GLN A 193 15.61 -8.50 -9.49
N GLN A 194 15.28 -9.73 -9.91
CA GLN A 194 13.96 -10.07 -10.46
C GLN A 194 12.80 -9.69 -9.53
N SER A 195 12.96 -9.79 -8.20
CA SER A 195 11.91 -9.40 -7.26
C SER A 195 11.58 -7.90 -7.34
N PHE A 196 12.59 -7.07 -7.59
CA PHE A 196 12.45 -5.63 -7.76
C PHE A 196 11.89 -5.29 -9.14
N ASP A 197 12.36 -5.98 -10.18
CA ASP A 197 11.84 -5.83 -11.55
C ASP A 197 10.34 -6.14 -11.61
N GLU A 198 9.90 -7.26 -11.02
CA GLU A 198 8.48 -7.64 -10.98
C GLU A 198 7.62 -6.59 -10.24
N LEU A 199 8.14 -6.01 -9.15
CA LEU A 199 7.45 -4.94 -8.44
C LEU A 199 7.34 -3.68 -9.30
N ALA A 200 8.43 -3.25 -9.93
CA ALA A 200 8.45 -2.06 -10.79
C ALA A 200 7.48 -2.20 -11.97
N GLU A 201 7.44 -3.37 -12.60
CA GLU A 201 6.46 -3.67 -13.67
C GLU A 201 5.01 -3.59 -13.17
N ASN A 202 4.74 -4.06 -11.95
CA ASN A 202 3.41 -3.94 -11.36
C ASN A 202 3.05 -2.48 -11.06
N ILE A 203 3.98 -1.67 -10.55
CA ILE A 203 3.76 -0.23 -10.34
C ILE A 203 3.50 0.48 -11.68
N GLN A 204 4.22 0.12 -12.74
CA GLN A 204 3.96 0.68 -14.07
C GLN A 204 2.56 0.31 -14.58
N LYS A 205 2.10 -0.91 -14.36
CA LYS A 205 0.71 -1.31 -14.68
C LYS A 205 -0.31 -0.53 -13.84
N LEU A 206 -0.02 -0.24 -12.58
CA LEU A 206 -0.87 0.59 -11.74
C LEU A 206 -1.03 1.99 -12.35
N ASN A 207 0.08 2.62 -12.74
CA ASN A 207 0.08 3.94 -13.39
C ASN A 207 -0.69 3.96 -14.72
N LEU A 208 -0.64 2.88 -15.49
CA LEU A 208 -1.32 2.79 -16.80
C LEU A 208 -2.83 2.54 -16.70
N HIS A 209 -3.30 1.99 -15.58
CA HIS A 209 -4.65 1.44 -15.48
C HIS A 209 -5.47 2.01 -14.34
N THR A 210 -4.87 2.79 -13.45
CA THR A 210 -5.57 3.38 -12.30
C THR A 210 -4.99 4.74 -11.96
N ASP A 211 -5.79 5.55 -11.28
CA ASP A 211 -5.32 6.81 -10.69
C ASP A 211 -4.88 6.62 -9.21
N CYS A 212 -4.67 5.37 -8.80
CA CYS A 212 -4.31 5.06 -7.42
C CYS A 212 -2.83 5.32 -7.14
N GLU A 213 -2.54 5.68 -5.90
CA GLU A 213 -1.21 5.97 -5.39
C GLU A 213 -0.82 4.96 -4.30
N ILE A 214 0.47 4.67 -4.21
CA ILE A 214 1.04 3.85 -3.15
C ILE A 214 1.15 4.71 -1.89
N ASP A 215 0.59 4.22 -0.78
CA ASP A 215 0.84 4.82 0.53
C ASP A 215 2.27 4.51 0.99
N ILE A 216 3.18 5.45 0.71
CA ILE A 216 4.59 5.39 1.10
C ILE A 216 4.83 5.80 2.55
N MET A 217 3.81 6.29 3.26
CA MET A 217 3.96 6.75 4.64
C MET A 217 4.04 5.57 5.59
N ASN A 218 3.34 4.47 5.30
CA ASN A 218 3.33 3.29 6.15
C ASN A 218 4.13 2.12 5.51
N PRO A 219 5.36 1.82 5.96
CA PRO A 219 6.18 0.75 5.40
C PRO A 219 5.60 -0.66 5.65
N ASN A 220 4.61 -0.82 6.53
CA ASN A 220 3.89 -2.09 6.64
C ASN A 220 3.01 -2.41 5.44
N ASN A 221 2.83 -1.45 4.52
CA ASN A 221 2.18 -1.66 3.24
C ASN A 221 3.08 -2.40 2.24
N LEU A 222 4.39 -2.52 2.50
CA LEU A 222 5.24 -3.48 1.81
C LEU A 222 5.06 -4.87 2.41
N ILE A 223 4.67 -5.83 1.58
CA ILE A 223 4.47 -7.22 1.96
C ILE A 223 5.53 -8.08 1.26
N VAL A 224 6.39 -8.72 2.04
CA VAL A 224 7.49 -9.54 1.51
C VAL A 224 7.16 -11.03 1.67
N ASP A 225 7.09 -11.73 0.55
CA ASP A 225 7.05 -13.19 0.50
C ASP A 225 8.47 -13.71 0.22
N ASN A 226 9.23 -13.90 1.30
CA ASN A 226 10.61 -14.32 1.22
C ASN A 226 10.76 -15.75 0.66
N ALA A 227 9.76 -16.61 0.86
CA ALA A 227 9.79 -18.00 0.37
C ALA A 227 9.73 -18.03 -1.16
N ASN A 228 8.87 -17.22 -1.76
CA ASN A 228 8.72 -17.13 -3.22
C ASN A 228 9.52 -15.99 -3.85
N LYS A 229 10.34 -15.28 -3.06
CA LYS A 229 11.11 -14.11 -3.49
C LYS A 229 10.25 -13.05 -4.18
N LYS A 230 9.08 -12.73 -3.62
CA LYS A 230 8.19 -11.68 -4.13
C LYS A 230 8.10 -10.50 -3.17
N ILE A 231 8.05 -9.31 -3.76
CA ILE A 231 7.78 -8.06 -3.05
C ILE A 231 6.44 -7.55 -3.56
N ASN A 232 5.51 -7.33 -2.63
CA ASN A 232 4.15 -6.90 -2.92
C ASN A 232 3.84 -5.60 -2.17
N ILE A 233 2.75 -4.96 -2.57
CA ILE A 233 2.19 -3.77 -1.93
C ILE A 233 0.74 -4.03 -1.54
N ILE A 234 0.28 -3.42 -0.46
CA ILE A 234 -1.13 -3.30 -0.09
C ILE A 234 -1.48 -1.85 0.21
N ASP A 235 -2.77 -1.56 0.36
CA ASP A 235 -3.31 -0.27 0.82
C ASP A 235 -2.94 0.90 -0.11
N LEU A 236 -3.70 1.02 -1.20
CA LEU A 236 -3.57 2.12 -2.15
C LEU A 236 -4.45 3.29 -1.74
N TRP A 237 -3.99 4.51 -2.03
CA TRP A 237 -4.78 5.72 -1.90
C TRP A 237 -5.36 6.15 -3.24
N TYR A 238 -6.54 6.77 -3.21
CA TYR A 238 -7.06 7.47 -4.39
C TYR A 238 -6.68 8.94 -4.23
N HIS A 239 -5.62 9.36 -4.93
CA HIS A 239 -5.05 10.71 -4.87
C HIS A 239 -4.71 11.22 -3.46
N HIS A 240 -3.47 11.07 -3.00
CA HIS A 240 -3.03 11.59 -1.70
C HIS A 240 -3.20 13.10 -1.58
N SER A 241 -2.99 13.82 -2.68
CA SER A 241 -3.07 15.28 -2.70
C SER A 241 -3.68 15.78 -4.00
N GLU A 242 -4.57 16.78 -3.92
CA GLU A 242 -5.11 17.51 -5.07
C GLU A 242 -4.09 18.52 -5.65
N ASN A 243 -2.79 18.27 -5.49
CA ASN A 243 -1.74 19.27 -5.72
C ASN A 243 -1.47 19.59 -7.21
N GLY A 244 -2.38 19.23 -8.11
CA GLY A 244 -2.39 19.68 -9.51
C GLY A 244 -1.27 19.13 -10.39
N SER A 245 -0.51 18.12 -9.92
CA SER A 245 0.50 17.43 -10.74
C SER A 245 -0.18 16.44 -11.68
N THR A 246 0.14 16.52 -12.98
CA THR A 246 -0.26 15.52 -13.99
C THR A 246 0.71 14.34 -14.09
N ALA A 247 1.82 14.35 -13.34
CA ALA A 247 2.81 13.28 -13.34
C ALA A 247 2.36 12.12 -12.42
N PRO A 248 2.67 10.85 -12.77
CA PRO A 248 2.35 9.73 -11.90
C PRO A 248 3.04 9.90 -10.54
N PHE A 249 2.27 9.80 -9.45
CA PHE A 249 2.82 9.85 -8.10
C PHE A 249 3.64 8.60 -7.77
N ASN A 250 3.35 7.47 -8.42
CA ASN A 250 4.11 6.24 -8.24
C ASN A 250 5.31 6.20 -9.17
N GLY A 251 6.50 6.06 -8.60
CA GLY A 251 7.73 5.92 -9.35
C GLY A 251 8.82 5.22 -8.56
N ILE A 252 10.06 5.39 -9.03
CA ILE A 252 11.26 4.82 -8.40
C ILE A 252 11.32 5.19 -6.92
N ASP A 253 11.14 6.47 -6.61
CA ASP A 253 11.28 6.94 -5.23
C ASP A 253 10.15 6.40 -4.34
N SER A 254 8.96 6.10 -4.88
CA SER A 254 7.89 5.45 -4.10
C SER A 254 8.32 4.08 -3.57
N MET A 255 9.03 3.29 -4.39
CA MET A 255 9.60 2.01 -3.98
C MET A 255 10.66 2.21 -2.89
N ILE A 256 11.58 3.17 -3.07
CA ILE A 256 12.65 3.45 -2.10
C ILE A 256 12.07 3.84 -0.74
N ASN A 257 11.12 4.78 -0.72
CA ASN A 257 10.50 5.26 0.51
C ASN A 257 9.76 4.14 1.25
N LEU A 258 9.00 3.32 0.50
CA LEU A 258 8.25 2.22 1.10
C LEU A 258 9.17 1.12 1.67
N MET A 259 10.29 0.84 0.99
CA MET A 259 11.25 -0.19 1.40
C MET A 259 12.17 0.24 2.55
N LEU A 260 12.51 1.53 2.65
CA LEU A 260 13.53 1.98 3.61
C LEU A 260 12.99 2.82 4.77
N ASP A 261 11.68 3.14 4.78
CA ASP A 261 11.01 3.87 5.85
C ASP A 261 11.77 5.13 6.33
N PRO A 262 11.81 6.21 5.52
CA PRO A 262 12.52 7.43 5.89
C PRO A 262 12.12 8.03 7.23
N LEU A 263 10.89 7.80 7.71
CA LEU A 263 10.40 8.32 8.98
C LEU A 263 11.17 7.76 10.19
N THR A 264 11.72 6.55 10.08
CA THR A 264 12.52 5.93 11.15
C THR A 264 13.95 5.61 10.77
N HIS A 265 14.33 5.74 9.50
CA HIS A 265 15.60 5.21 8.98
C HIS A 265 16.83 5.71 9.74
N THR A 266 16.95 7.02 9.95
CA THR A 266 18.09 7.63 10.67
C THR A 266 18.12 7.22 12.13
N LYS A 267 16.94 7.14 12.77
CA LYS A 267 16.80 6.67 14.16
C LYS A 267 17.19 5.21 14.32
N VAL A 268 16.79 4.36 13.36
CA VAL A 268 17.24 2.96 13.32
C VAL A 268 18.75 2.91 13.20
N TYR A 269 19.33 3.64 12.25
CA TYR A 269 20.78 3.72 12.08
C TYR A 269 21.46 4.10 13.40
N ASP A 270 21.05 5.19 14.05
CA ASP A 270 21.69 5.70 15.27
C ASP A 270 21.69 4.71 16.44
N GLN A 271 20.62 3.92 16.56
CA GLN A 271 20.45 2.92 17.61
C GLN A 271 21.23 1.63 17.36
N LEU A 272 21.77 1.40 16.16
CA LEU A 272 22.57 0.21 15.84
C LEU A 272 24.00 0.30 16.37
N SER A 273 24.64 -0.86 16.55
CA SER A 273 26.07 -0.92 16.85
C SER A 273 26.90 -0.45 15.64
N ILE A 274 28.17 -0.10 15.84
CA ILE A 274 29.05 0.38 14.75
C ILE A 274 29.12 -0.63 13.60
N SER A 275 29.28 -1.93 13.88
CA SER A 275 29.32 -2.95 12.83
C SER A 275 28.00 -3.09 12.08
N ASP A 276 26.87 -2.97 12.79
CA ASP A 276 25.55 -3.10 12.18
C ASP A 276 25.17 -1.87 11.35
N LYS A 277 25.65 -0.68 11.74
CA LYS A 277 25.47 0.57 10.97
C LYS A 277 26.00 0.42 9.56
N ASP A 278 27.21 -0.12 9.41
CA ASP A 278 27.84 -0.32 8.10
C ASP A 278 27.09 -1.35 7.25
N ILE A 279 26.62 -2.44 7.87
CA ILE A 279 25.85 -3.48 7.18
C ILE A 279 24.50 -2.91 6.72
N PHE A 280 23.79 -2.23 7.61
CA PHE A 280 22.49 -1.61 7.33
C PHE A 280 22.58 -0.57 6.21
N LYS A 281 23.60 0.29 6.25
CA LYS A 281 23.82 1.30 5.20
C LYS A 281 24.11 0.64 3.85
N LYS A 282 24.99 -0.36 3.80
CA LYS A 282 25.30 -1.11 2.57
C LYS A 282 24.08 -1.85 2.01
N ALA A 283 23.27 -2.47 2.88
CA ALA A 283 22.04 -3.13 2.48
C ALA A 283 21.05 -2.13 1.87
N SER A 284 20.90 -0.95 2.48
CA SER A 284 20.05 0.13 1.98
C SER A 284 20.53 0.66 0.64
N GLU A 285 21.83 0.90 0.47
CA GLU A 285 22.42 1.29 -0.83
C GLU A 285 22.19 0.21 -1.90
N ASN A 286 22.27 -1.08 -1.54
CA ASN A 286 22.00 -2.17 -2.47
C ASN A 286 20.53 -2.19 -2.91
N ILE A 287 19.59 -1.99 -1.98
CA ILE A 287 18.17 -1.84 -2.30
C ILE A 287 17.95 -0.68 -3.27
N ILE A 288 18.51 0.50 -2.98
CA ILE A 288 18.38 1.69 -3.86
C ILE A 288 18.89 1.37 -5.27
N LYS A 289 20.06 0.73 -5.40
CA LYS A 289 20.62 0.32 -6.71
C LYS A 289 19.68 -0.60 -7.46
N LYS A 290 19.14 -1.62 -6.79
CA LYS A 290 18.22 -2.59 -7.42
C LYS A 290 16.91 -1.93 -7.85
N VAL A 291 16.38 -1.02 -7.03
CA VAL A 291 15.17 -0.24 -7.34
C VAL A 291 15.40 0.68 -8.54
N LEU A 292 16.54 1.38 -8.60
CA LEU A 292 16.89 2.22 -9.76
C LEU A 292 16.93 1.40 -11.05
N VAL A 293 17.64 0.26 -11.05
CA VAL A 293 17.72 -0.64 -12.20
C VAL A 293 16.34 -1.17 -12.61
N ALA A 294 15.54 -1.61 -11.64
CA ALA A 294 14.20 -2.14 -11.89
C ALA A 294 13.25 -1.07 -12.44
N GLY A 295 13.27 0.13 -11.87
CA GLY A 295 12.43 1.23 -12.30
C GLY A 295 12.80 1.75 -13.69
N ASP A 296 14.09 1.92 -13.97
CA ASP A 296 14.56 2.28 -15.32
C ASP A 296 14.13 1.24 -16.36
N LYS A 297 14.27 -0.05 -16.02
CA LYS A 297 13.83 -1.17 -16.88
C LYS A 297 12.32 -1.15 -17.14
N ALA A 298 11.51 -0.83 -16.12
CA ALA A 298 10.06 -0.75 -16.23
C ALA A 298 9.54 0.56 -16.85
N GLY A 299 10.41 1.57 -17.02
CA GLY A 299 10.03 2.90 -17.50
C GLY A 299 9.38 3.78 -16.44
N LEU A 300 9.68 3.56 -15.15
CA LEU A 300 9.24 4.42 -14.05
C LEU A 300 10.09 5.68 -13.96
N GLU A 301 9.45 6.82 -13.68
CA GLU A 301 10.14 8.09 -13.47
C GLU A 301 10.67 8.22 -12.02
N ARG A 302 11.62 9.13 -11.84
CA ARG A 302 12.01 9.63 -10.51
C ARG A 302 10.91 10.53 -9.95
N THR A 303 10.45 10.24 -8.73
CA THR A 303 9.33 10.90 -8.05
C THR A 303 9.72 11.50 -6.70
N ASN A 304 11.00 11.77 -6.47
CA ASN A 304 11.50 12.38 -5.22
C ASN A 304 10.80 13.70 -4.83
N LYS A 305 10.46 14.55 -5.81
CA LYS A 305 9.67 15.77 -5.56
C LYS A 305 8.27 15.45 -5.03
N ASN A 306 7.62 14.42 -5.58
CA ASN A 306 6.30 13.98 -5.12
C ASN A 306 6.38 13.37 -3.72
N ALA A 307 7.44 12.59 -3.42
CA ALA A 307 7.67 12.07 -2.08
C ALA A 307 7.83 13.20 -1.05
N MET A 308 8.60 14.25 -1.37
CA MET A 308 8.74 15.42 -0.49
C MET A 308 7.40 16.12 -0.24
N ILE A 309 6.54 16.23 -1.25
CA ILE A 309 5.19 16.79 -1.11
C ILE A 309 4.36 15.95 -0.11
N ILE A 310 4.37 14.63 -0.24
CA ILE A 310 3.64 13.71 0.67
C ILE A 310 4.10 13.89 2.12
N TYR A 311 5.41 13.93 2.37
CA TYR A 311 5.94 14.15 3.73
C TYR A 311 5.61 15.55 4.27
N SER A 312 5.63 16.58 3.41
CA SER A 312 5.28 17.95 3.80
C SER A 312 3.79 18.10 4.11
N ASP A 313 2.92 17.46 3.32
CA ASP A 313 1.48 17.46 3.56
C ASP A 313 1.12 16.72 4.86
N PHE A 314 1.83 15.64 5.17
CA PHE A 314 1.71 14.98 6.48
C PHE A 314 2.01 15.94 7.64
N ASP A 315 3.17 16.60 7.60
CA ASP A 315 3.59 17.55 8.63
C ASP A 315 2.58 18.70 8.77
N LYS A 316 2.16 19.29 7.65
CA LYS A 316 1.17 20.38 7.62
C LYS A 316 -0.15 19.97 8.25
N ASN A 317 -0.67 18.80 7.89
CA ASN A 317 -1.95 18.29 8.39
C ASN A 317 -1.90 17.92 9.87
N ALA A 318 -0.73 17.49 10.36
CA ALA A 318 -0.50 17.15 11.76
C ALA A 318 -0.07 18.36 12.61
N GLY A 319 0.33 19.47 12.00
CA GLY A 319 0.94 20.61 12.70
C GLY A 319 2.32 20.29 13.26
N LEU A 320 3.10 19.48 12.54
CA LEU A 320 4.42 18.97 12.94
C LEU A 320 5.51 19.49 11.99
N ASN A 321 6.78 19.23 12.34
CA ASN A 321 7.95 19.39 11.47
C ASN A 321 8.87 18.19 11.70
N PHE A 322 8.38 17.01 11.36
CA PHE A 322 9.03 15.73 11.63
C PHE A 322 9.29 14.97 10.34
N ALA A 323 8.25 14.74 9.53
CA ALA A 323 8.32 13.88 8.38
C ALA A 323 9.23 14.46 7.28
N THR A 324 9.13 15.76 7.04
CA THR A 324 9.97 16.49 6.08
C THR A 324 11.45 16.46 6.49
N GLN A 325 11.72 16.63 7.79
CA GLN A 325 13.07 16.56 8.33
C GLN A 325 13.64 15.14 8.21
N ALA A 326 12.89 14.12 8.64
CA ALA A 326 13.31 12.73 8.56
C ALA A 326 13.61 12.29 7.13
N TYR A 327 12.76 12.67 6.16
CA TYR A 327 13.01 12.42 4.75
C TYR A 327 14.27 13.13 4.23
N SER A 328 14.51 14.38 4.64
CA SER A 328 15.70 15.14 4.25
C SER A 328 16.98 14.51 4.80
N GLU A 329 16.97 14.06 6.06
CA GLU A 329 18.11 13.36 6.67
C GLU A 329 18.39 12.02 5.98
N PHE A 330 17.33 11.26 5.66
CA PHE A 330 17.43 10.03 4.87
C PHE A 330 18.05 10.30 3.48
N ALA A 331 17.53 11.30 2.76
CA ALA A 331 18.05 11.66 1.45
C ALA A 331 19.52 12.08 1.51
N GLN A 332 19.91 12.85 2.54
CA GLN A 332 21.30 13.26 2.75
C GLN A 332 22.23 12.07 2.99
N MET A 333 21.79 11.06 3.75
CA MET A 333 22.56 9.85 4.05
C MET A 333 22.97 9.08 2.78
N TYR A 334 22.16 9.17 1.72
CA TYR A 334 22.34 8.48 0.43
C TYR A 334 22.43 9.44 -0.77
N SER A 335 22.86 10.68 -0.54
CA SER A 335 22.95 11.76 -1.55
C SER A 335 23.84 11.45 -2.77
N ASN A 336 24.70 10.43 -2.67
CA ASN A 336 25.53 9.97 -3.79
C ASN A 336 24.78 9.08 -4.78
N ILE A 337 23.56 8.63 -4.45
CA ILE A 337 22.78 7.71 -5.28
C ILE A 337 21.31 8.15 -5.45
N LEU A 338 20.76 8.94 -4.52
CA LEU A 338 19.42 9.54 -4.63
C LEU A 338 19.49 10.90 -5.33
#